data_AF-A0A6B3I284-F1
#
_entry.id   AF-A0A6B3I284-F1
#
_cell.length_a   1.000
_cell.length_b   1.000
_cell.length_c   1.000
_cell.angle_alpha   90.00
_cell.angle_beta   90.00
_cell.angle_gamma   90.00
#
_symmetry.space_group_name_H-M   'P 1'
#
loop_
_entity.id
_entity.type
_entity.pdbx_description
1 polymer ?
#
loop_
_entity_poly.entity_id
_entity_poly.type
_entity_poly.pdbx_seq_one_letter_code
_entity_poly.pdbx_strand_id
1 'polypeptide(L)' 'ISDDGDGVARLVERDPDALILAERDGTLVGTVIAGFDGWRCHLYRLAVHPEQRRRGVGGALLAAAEER' A
#
# COMPACT_ATOMS: atom_id res chain seq x y z
N ILE A 1 5.01 -9.93 7.56
CA ILE A 1 3.67 -10.03 6.96
C ILE A 1 3.73 -11.18 5.96
N SER A 2 2.94 -12.22 6.18
CA SER A 2 2.83 -13.36 5.27
C SER A 2 1.90 -13.02 4.09
N ASP A 3 2.05 -13.72 2.97
CA ASP A 3 1.23 -13.53 1.76
C ASP A 3 -0.08 -14.32 1.83
N ASP A 4 -0.83 -14.09 2.89
CA ASP A 4 -2.13 -14.70 3.14
C ASP A 4 -3.08 -13.70 3.82
N GLY A 5 -4.38 -14.03 3.84
CA GLY A 5 -5.41 -13.18 4.41
C GLY A 5 -5.16 -12.85 5.89
N ASP A 6 -4.70 -13.82 6.69
CA ASP A 6 -4.41 -13.59 8.11
C ASP A 6 -3.19 -12.68 8.29
N GLY A 7 -2.20 -12.79 7.40
CA GLY A 7 -1.06 -11.89 7.30
C GLY A 7 -1.47 -10.44 7.13
N VAL A 8 -2.42 -10.18 6.24
CA VAL A 8 -2.97 -8.84 5.99
C VAL A 8 -3.85 -8.39 7.15
N ALA A 9 -4.72 -9.25 7.69
CA ALA A 9 -5.58 -8.91 8.82
C ALA A 9 -4.75 -8.46 10.04
N ARG A 10 -3.71 -9.22 10.40
CA ARG A 10 -2.79 -8.85 11.49
C ARG A 10 -2.03 -7.54 11.23
N LEU A 11 -1.72 -7.24 9.97
CA LEU A 11 -1.12 -5.96 9.61
C LEU A 11 -2.08 -4.82 9.92
N VAL A 12 -3.32 -4.91 9.43
CA VAL A 12 -4.35 -3.88 9.59
C VAL A 12 -4.73 -3.69 11.06
N GLU A 13 -4.82 -4.76 11.85
CA GLU A 13 -5.07 -4.67 13.29
C GLU A 13 -3.95 -3.94 14.04
N ARG A 14 -2.69 -4.18 13.66
CA ARG A 14 -1.52 -3.60 14.33
C ARG A 14 -1.25 -2.16 13.90
N ASP A 15 -1.37 -1.89 12.61
CA ASP A 15 -1.07 -0.60 11.98
C ASP A 15 -2.00 -0.41 10.77
N PRO A 16 -3.22 0.11 10.98
CA PRO A 16 -4.23 0.23 9.92
C PRO A 16 -3.77 1.14 8.78
N ASP A 17 -2.98 2.17 9.10
CA ASP A 17 -2.49 3.13 8.14
C ASP A 17 -1.34 2.56 7.28
N ALA A 18 -0.82 1.36 7.60
CA ALA A 18 0.26 0.73 6.84
C ALA A 18 -0.18 0.24 5.47
N LEU A 19 -1.47 -0.04 5.29
CA LEU A 19 -2.00 -0.49 4.02
C LEU A 19 -2.63 0.69 3.28
N ILE A 20 -1.89 1.24 2.33
CA ILE A 20 -2.37 2.33 1.47
C ILE A 20 -3.01 1.72 0.24
N LEU A 21 -4.23 2.17 -0.07
CA LEU A 21 -5.02 1.73 -1.21
C LEU A 21 -5.25 2.91 -2.16
N ALA A 22 -5.09 2.66 -3.45
CA ALA A 22 -5.51 3.59 -4.48
C ALA A 22 -6.86 3.15 -5.04
N GLU A 23 -7.84 4.05 -4.99
CA GLU A 23 -9.16 3.84 -5.55
C GLU A 23 -9.42 4.81 -6.71
N ARG A 24 -10.12 4.34 -7.74
CA ARG A 24 -10.62 5.18 -8.84
C ARG A 24 -12.00 4.68 -9.23
N ASP A 25 -12.98 5.57 -9.22
CA ASP A 25 -14.36 5.29 -9.60
C ASP A 25 -14.95 4.05 -8.86
N GLY A 26 -14.72 3.95 -7.54
CA GLY A 26 -15.21 2.81 -6.74
C GLY A 26 -14.37 1.54 -6.87
N THR A 27 -13.30 1.55 -7.67
CA THR A 27 -12.48 0.36 -7.96
C THR A 27 -11.09 0.51 -7.37
N LEU A 28 -10.61 -0.53 -6.68
CA LEU A 28 -9.23 -0.61 -6.22
C LEU A 28 -8.29 -0.81 -7.42
N VAL A 29 -7.37 0.16 -7.61
CA VAL A 29 -6.45 0.21 -8.75
C VAL A 29 -4.99 0.08 -8.36
N GLY A 30 -4.67 0.06 -7.06
CA GLY A 30 -3.33 -0.18 -6.57
C GLY A 30 -3.23 -0.23 -5.05
N THR A 31 -2.06 -0.65 -4.57
CA THR A 31 -1.76 -0.72 -3.14
C THR A 31 -0.26 -0.59 -2.90
N VAL A 32 0.12 -0.13 -1.72
CA VAL A 32 1.46 -0.30 -1.14
C VAL A 32 1.30 -0.55 0.35
N ILE A 33 2.16 -1.41 0.91
CA ILE A 33 2.34 -1.51 2.35
C ILE A 33 3.52 -0.63 2.74
N ALA A 34 3.27 0.37 3.57
CA ALA A 34 4.26 1.29 4.14
C ALA A 34 4.37 1.05 5.66
N GLY A 35 5.34 0.23 6.07
CA GLY A 35 5.57 -0.07 7.49
C GLY A 35 6.75 0.72 8.05
N PHE A 36 6.64 1.23 9.27
CA PHE A 36 7.73 1.91 9.97
C PHE A 36 8.25 1.07 11.14
N ASP A 37 9.58 0.92 11.25
CA ASP A 37 10.21 0.14 12.33
C ASP A 37 10.78 1.00 13.48
N GLY A 38 10.52 2.31 13.47
CA GLY A 38 11.11 3.26 14.42
C GLY A 38 12.36 3.97 13.90
N TRP A 39 12.95 3.48 12.80
CA TRP A 39 14.16 4.04 12.21
C TRP A 39 14.01 4.34 10.71
N ARG A 40 13.35 3.45 9.97
CA ARG A 40 13.14 3.58 8.52
C ARG A 40 11.75 3.11 8.10
N CYS A 41 11.27 3.69 7.01
CA CYS A 41 10.10 3.20 6.30
C CYS A 41 10.48 2.03 5.39
N HIS A 42 9.64 1.00 5.37
CA HIS A 42 9.76 -0.16 4.50
C HIS A 42 8.55 -0.25 3.59
N LEU A 43 8.81 -0.30 2.29
CA LEU A 43 7.79 -0.42 1.25
C LEU A 43 7.72 -1.85 0.74
N TYR A 44 6.55 -2.47 0.85
CA TYR A 44 6.29 -3.82 0.37
C TYR A 44 5.02 -3.87 -0.46
N ARG A 45 4.93 -4.88 -1.34
CA ARG A 45 3.71 -5.21 -2.12
C ARG A 45 3.14 -4.01 -2.89
N LEU A 46 4.01 -3.15 -3.41
CA LEU A 46 3.61 -2.10 -4.34
C LEU A 46 3.07 -2.74 -5.62
N ALA A 47 1.78 -2.53 -5.89
CA ALA A 47 1.11 -3.06 -7.06
C ALA A 47 0.17 -2.02 -7.66
N VAL A 48 0.09 -2.00 -8.99
CA VAL A 48 -0.85 -1.19 -9.75
C VAL A 48 -1.54 -2.09 -10.79
N HIS A 49 -2.86 -2.00 -10.84
CA HIS A 49 -3.69 -2.71 -11.81
C HIS A 49 -3.13 -2.51 -13.22
N PRO A 50 -2.94 -3.57 -14.03
CA PRO A 50 -2.25 -3.48 -15.32
C PRO A 50 -2.74 -2.35 -16.23
N GLU A 51 -4.06 -2.16 -16.32
CA GLU A 51 -4.69 -1.14 -17.16
C GLU A 51 -4.56 0.30 -16.63
N GLN A 52 -4.16 0.45 -15.37
CA GLN A 52 -3.98 1.74 -14.69
C GLN A 52 -2.51 2.13 -14.55
N ARG A 53 -1.59 1.28 -15.05
CA ARG A 53 -0.15 1.58 -15.06
C ARG A 53 0.14 2.79 -15.94
N ARG A 54 1.24 3.50 -15.61
CA ARG A 54 1.69 4.72 -16.31
C ARG A 54 0.70 5.90 -16.26
N ARG A 55 -0.29 5.85 -15.35
CA ARG A 55 -1.27 6.92 -15.11
C ARG A 55 -1.07 7.63 -13.76
N GLY A 56 0.15 7.62 -13.22
CA GLY A 56 0.51 8.28 -11.96
C GLY A 56 0.19 7.51 -10.67
N VAL A 57 -0.59 6.41 -10.71
CA VAL A 57 -1.02 5.65 -9.51
C VAL A 57 0.16 5.22 -8.63
N GLY A 58 1.20 4.61 -9.23
CA GLY A 58 2.37 4.16 -8.47
C GLY A 58 3.12 5.30 -7.79
N GLY A 59 3.25 6.45 -8.48
CA GLY A 59 3.88 7.63 -7.89
C GLY A 59 3.05 8.22 -6.74
N ALA A 60 1.72 8.27 -6.90
CA ALA A 60 0.83 8.73 -5.84
C ALA A 60 0.88 7.82 -4.60
N LEU A 61 0.95 6.50 -4.79
CA LEU A 61 1.12 5.53 -3.69
C LEU A 61 2.45 5.74 -2.94
N LEU A 62 3.55 6.01 -3.66
CA LEU A 62 4.84 6.27 -3.05
C LEU A 62 4.85 7.60 -2.29
N ALA A 63 4.31 8.67 -2.88
CA ALA A 63 4.20 9.96 -2.21
C ALA A 63 3.39 9.85 -0.90
N ALA A 64 2.24 9.16 -0.94
CA ALA A 64 1.45 8.91 0.26
C ALA A 64 2.19 8.08 1.32
N ALA A 65 3.05 7.16 0.91
CA ALA A 65 3.89 6.37 1.81
C ALA A 65 5.04 7.16 2.43
N GLU A 66 5.56 8.19 1.72
CA GLU A 66 6.62 9.08 2.20
C GLU A 66 6.10 10.13 3.20
N GLU A 67 4.82 10.46 3.15
CA GLU A 67 4.17 11.44 4.04
C GLU A 67 3.73 10.86 5.41
N ARG A 68 3.94 9.55 5.65
CA ARG A 68 3.70 8.90 6.96
C ARG A 68 4.92 8.97 7.87
#